data_AF-A0A5C6BVD7-F1
#
_entry.id   AF-A0A5C6BVD7-F1
#
_cell.length_a   1.000
_cell.length_b   1.000
_cell.length_c   1.000
_cell.angle_alpha   90.00
_cell.angle_beta   90.00
_cell.angle_gamma   90.00
#
_symmetry.space_group_name_H-M   'P 1'
#
loop_
_entity.id
_entity.type
_entity.pdbx_description
1 polymer ?
#
loop_
_entity_poly.entity_id
_entity_poly.type
_entity_poly.pdbx_seq_one_letter_code
_entity_poly.pdbx_strand_id
1 'polypeptide(L)'
;MMKSTFEKIELDSSRFWCLHVADEAERQALSGEIFHHYKLERVSCIIAQPASLDSVRRRLFRQPTVIEWLTQNADISADDAAAIIGGLPVHVLPLLSYNAGNPRAFLGLAAAIAKKPDVIVYSTSGMDLCGILLMHNYAPAHYPDGCLIHVSPQLIGDGPHCANDAQCVTIQFRGQTS
;
A
#
# COMPACT_ATOMS: atom_id res chain seq x y z
N MET A 1 13.94 19.05 -10.67
CA MET A 1 13.32 17.86 -11.28
C MET A 1 14.24 16.69 -10.95
N MET A 2 13.83 15.81 -10.03
CA MET A 2 14.58 14.60 -9.71
C MET A 2 14.39 13.63 -10.88
N LYS A 3 15.47 13.29 -11.58
CA LYS A 3 15.49 12.15 -12.50
C LYS A 3 15.72 10.90 -11.66
N SER A 4 14.66 10.34 -11.11
CA SER A 4 14.75 9.09 -10.34
C SER A 4 14.99 7.92 -11.31
N THR A 5 15.71 6.90 -10.83
CA THR A 5 16.02 5.63 -11.54
C THR A 5 14.77 4.87 -12.03
N PHE A 6 13.58 5.37 -11.69
CA PHE A 6 12.28 4.80 -12.02
C PHE A 6 12.03 4.67 -13.53
N GLU A 7 12.56 5.57 -14.36
CA GLU A 7 12.48 5.48 -15.84
C GLU A 7 13.09 4.19 -16.42
N LYS A 8 13.88 3.44 -15.63
CA LYS A 8 14.49 2.17 -16.05
C LYS A 8 13.76 0.93 -15.57
N ILE A 9 12.73 1.06 -14.75
CA ILE A 9 11.97 -0.08 -14.27
C ILE A 9 10.86 -0.34 -15.28
N GLU A 10 11.06 -1.31 -16.17
CA GLU A 10 9.99 -1.85 -17.02
C GLU A 10 9.02 -2.64 -16.13
N LEU A 11 8.05 -1.92 -15.56
CA LEU A 11 7.05 -2.47 -14.66
C LEU A 11 6.04 -3.29 -15.47
N ASP A 12 6.39 -4.56 -15.73
CA ASP A 12 5.47 -5.47 -16.41
C ASP A 12 4.22 -5.75 -15.55
N SER A 13 3.10 -5.95 -16.25
CA SER A 13 1.80 -6.26 -15.68
C SER A 13 1.72 -7.74 -15.28
N SER A 14 2.43 -8.10 -14.21
CA SER A 14 2.28 -9.36 -13.44
C SER A 14 3.34 -9.49 -12.32
N ARG A 15 4.04 -8.39 -11.99
CA ARG A 15 5.21 -8.44 -11.12
C ARG A 15 5.01 -7.78 -9.77
N PHE A 16 5.74 -8.33 -8.82
CA PHE A 16 5.92 -7.77 -7.51
C PHE A 16 7.30 -7.11 -7.42
N TRP A 17 7.32 -5.81 -7.12
CA TRP A 17 8.52 -5.01 -6.95
C TRP A 17 8.69 -4.58 -5.50
N CYS A 18 9.94 -4.56 -5.04
CA CYS A 18 10.32 -4.00 -3.75
C CYS A 18 11.33 -2.87 -3.99
N LEU A 19 10.91 -1.63 -3.74
CA LEU A 19 11.71 -0.43 -3.95
C LEU A 19 12.24 0.06 -2.61
N HIS A 20 13.56 0.01 -2.44
CA HIS A 20 14.25 0.27 -1.19
C HIS A 20 14.69 1.73 -1.10
N VAL A 21 14.14 2.45 -0.11
CA VAL A 21 14.43 3.87 0.17
C VAL A 21 14.50 4.09 1.68
N ALA A 22 15.61 4.61 2.17
CA ALA A 22 15.89 4.74 3.61
C ALA A 22 15.06 5.82 4.30
N ASP A 23 14.88 6.95 3.64
CA ASP A 23 14.23 8.13 4.21
C ASP A 23 12.71 8.11 4.00
N GLU A 24 11.94 8.51 5.00
CA GLU A 24 10.48 8.50 4.93
C GLU A 24 9.93 9.55 3.98
N ALA A 25 10.51 10.76 3.94
CA ALA A 25 10.06 11.79 3.03
C ALA A 25 10.36 11.39 1.58
N GLU A 26 11.51 10.77 1.33
CA GLU A 26 11.87 10.19 0.04
C GLU A 26 10.92 9.04 -0.37
N ARG A 27 10.52 8.16 0.56
CA ARG A 27 9.51 7.11 0.27
C ARG A 27 8.16 7.68 -0.14
N GLN A 28 7.70 8.71 0.55
CA GLN A 28 6.45 9.39 0.23
C GLN A 28 6.53 10.09 -1.12
N ALA A 29 7.65 10.78 -1.38
CA ALA A 29 7.93 11.40 -2.67
C ALA A 29 7.95 10.36 -3.80
N LEU A 30 8.65 9.22 -3.61
CA LEU A 30 8.69 8.13 -4.57
C LEU A 30 7.30 7.60 -4.88
N SER A 31 6.49 7.31 -3.84
CA SER A 31 5.13 6.81 -4.02
C SER A 31 4.29 7.79 -4.85
N GLY A 32 4.44 9.10 -4.60
CA GLY A 32 3.80 10.15 -5.38
C GLY A 32 4.30 10.24 -6.83
N GLU A 33 5.60 10.09 -7.06
CA GLU A 33 6.21 10.07 -8.41
C GLU A 33 5.70 8.87 -9.22
N ILE A 34 5.68 7.67 -8.63
CA ILE A 34 5.16 6.44 -9.25
C ILE A 34 3.70 6.63 -9.67
N PHE A 35 2.87 7.11 -8.74
CA PHE A 35 1.47 7.38 -9.02
C PHE A 35 1.29 8.43 -10.12
N HIS A 36 2.08 9.50 -10.09
CA HIS A 36 2.02 10.54 -11.12
C HIS A 36 2.42 9.99 -12.50
N HIS A 37 3.48 9.19 -12.58
CA HIS A 37 3.92 8.55 -13.81
C HIS A 37 2.81 7.68 -14.42
N TYR A 38 2.25 6.73 -13.68
CA TYR A 38 1.17 5.88 -14.20
C TYR A 38 -0.08 6.67 -14.58
N LYS A 39 -0.39 7.72 -13.83
CA LYS A 39 -1.48 8.63 -14.18
C LYS A 39 -1.26 9.32 -15.53
N LEU A 40 -0.03 9.72 -15.85
CA LEU A 40 0.32 10.29 -17.17
C LEU A 40 0.19 9.26 -18.29
N GLU A 41 0.52 7.99 -18.01
CA GLU A 41 0.36 6.87 -18.94
C GLU A 41 -1.08 6.34 -19.06
N ARG A 42 -2.02 6.92 -18.30
CA ARG A 42 -3.43 6.51 -18.23
C ARG A 42 -3.62 5.06 -17.73
N VAL A 43 -2.69 4.59 -16.92
CA VAL A 43 -2.77 3.31 -16.19
C VAL A 43 -3.41 3.56 -14.83
N SER A 44 -4.34 2.70 -14.41
CA SER A 44 -5.00 2.82 -13.12
C SER A 44 -4.02 2.46 -12.01
N CYS A 45 -3.66 3.44 -11.18
CA CYS A 45 -2.74 3.26 -10.06
C CYS A 45 -3.39 3.73 -8.76
N ILE A 46 -3.22 2.99 -7.68
CA ILE A 46 -3.66 3.39 -6.34
C ILE A 46 -2.48 3.29 -5.36
N ILE A 47 -2.30 4.33 -4.55
CA ILE A 47 -1.45 4.24 -3.35
C ILE A 47 -2.31 3.74 -2.20
N ALA A 48 -2.06 2.52 -1.73
CA ALA A 48 -2.72 1.96 -0.57
C ALA A 48 -2.23 2.68 0.70
N GLN A 49 -3.13 3.45 1.30
CA GLN A 49 -2.86 4.15 2.56
C GLN A 49 -3.49 3.39 3.73
N PRO A 50 -2.83 3.33 4.90
CA PRO A 50 -3.46 2.76 6.10
C PRO A 50 -4.79 3.44 6.39
N ALA A 51 -5.79 2.65 6.79
CA ALA A 51 -7.11 3.16 7.06
C ALA A 51 -7.09 4.26 8.14
N SER A 52 -7.53 5.46 7.79
CA SER A 52 -7.48 6.64 8.66
C SER A 52 -8.86 7.29 8.86
N LEU A 53 -8.96 8.12 9.91
CA LEU A 53 -10.16 8.86 10.30
C LEU A 53 -10.23 10.25 9.64
N ASP A 54 -9.46 10.51 8.59
CA ASP A 54 -9.13 11.87 8.13
C ASP A 54 -10.23 12.61 7.38
N SER A 55 -11.41 12.01 7.22
CA SER A 55 -12.59 12.79 6.84
C SER A 55 -13.01 13.69 8.02
N VAL A 56 -12.51 14.93 8.05
CA VAL A 56 -12.79 16.00 9.03
C VAL A 56 -14.30 16.13 9.32
N ARG A 57 -15.15 15.91 8.33
CA ARG A 57 -16.61 15.99 8.45
C ARG A 57 -17.26 14.93 9.35
N ARG A 58 -16.57 13.82 9.67
CA ARG A 58 -17.14 12.72 10.48
C ARG A 58 -16.71 12.68 11.94
N ARG A 59 -15.64 13.41 12.29
CA ARG A 59 -15.11 13.43 13.67
C ARG A 59 -16.09 14.03 14.69
N LEU A 60 -17.11 14.78 14.25
CA LEU A 60 -18.01 15.51 15.14
C LEU A 60 -19.31 14.79 15.53
N PHE A 61 -19.71 13.69 14.85
CA PHE A 61 -21.06 13.12 15.07
C PHE A 61 -21.13 11.60 15.26
N ARG A 62 -20.20 10.80 14.72
CA ARG A 62 -20.18 9.34 14.93
C ARG A 62 -18.83 8.73 14.53
N GLN A 63 -18.30 7.82 15.35
CA GLN A 63 -17.13 7.03 14.95
C GLN A 63 -17.53 6.02 13.86
N PRO A 64 -16.84 6.00 12.70
CA PRO A 64 -17.16 5.06 11.64
C PRO A 64 -16.82 3.62 12.06
N THR A 65 -17.67 2.68 11.67
CA THR A 65 -17.31 1.27 11.72
C THR A 65 -16.29 0.95 10.62
N VAL A 66 -15.58 -0.16 10.76
CA VAL A 66 -14.66 -0.61 9.71
C VAL A 66 -15.40 -0.95 8.43
N ILE A 67 -16.59 -1.56 8.52
CA ILE A 67 -17.45 -1.86 7.37
C ILE A 67 -17.81 -0.55 6.64
N GLU A 68 -18.32 0.45 7.37
CA GLU A 68 -18.67 1.74 6.78
C GLU A 68 -17.48 2.41 6.09
N TRP A 69 -16.30 2.36 6.72
CA TRP A 69 -15.08 2.90 6.14
C TRP A 69 -14.68 2.14 4.86
N LEU A 70 -14.70 0.81 4.89
CA LEU A 70 -14.27 -0.03 3.78
C LEU A 70 -15.23 0.09 2.59
N THR A 71 -16.55 -0.03 2.80
CA THR A 71 -17.59 0.20 1.78
C THR A 71 -17.33 1.49 0.99
N GLN A 72 -17.02 2.58 1.69
CA GLN A 72 -16.82 3.88 1.05
C GLN A 72 -15.45 4.06 0.38
N ASN A 73 -14.39 3.49 0.97
CA ASN A 73 -13.05 3.64 0.42
C ASN A 73 -12.75 2.63 -0.69
N ALA A 74 -13.48 1.53 -0.75
CA ALA A 74 -13.37 0.49 -1.77
C ALA A 74 -14.48 0.56 -2.83
N ASP A 75 -15.56 1.32 -2.59
CA ASP A 75 -16.75 1.38 -3.46
C ASP A 75 -17.43 0.00 -3.63
N ILE A 76 -17.67 -0.67 -2.50
CA ILE A 76 -18.24 -2.04 -2.44
C ILE A 76 -19.43 -2.10 -1.49
N SER A 77 -20.19 -3.20 -1.53
CA SER A 77 -21.31 -3.42 -0.61
C SER A 77 -20.83 -3.65 0.84
N ALA A 78 -21.76 -3.56 1.79
CA ALA A 78 -21.48 -3.88 3.20
C ALA A 78 -21.17 -5.37 3.39
N ASP A 79 -21.83 -6.24 2.60
CA ASP A 79 -21.61 -7.69 2.65
C ASP A 79 -20.23 -8.06 2.11
N ASP A 80 -19.80 -7.46 0.99
CA ASP A 80 -18.45 -7.63 0.46
C ASP A 80 -17.40 -7.10 1.44
N ALA A 81 -17.66 -5.94 2.05
CA ALA A 81 -16.77 -5.40 3.08
C ALA A 81 -16.63 -6.35 4.27
N ALA A 82 -17.75 -6.93 4.76
CA ALA A 82 -17.73 -7.90 5.84
C ALA A 82 -16.98 -9.19 5.46
N ALA A 83 -17.16 -9.69 4.23
CA ALA A 83 -16.45 -10.85 3.71
C ALA A 83 -14.94 -10.61 3.63
N ILE A 84 -14.53 -9.45 3.07
CA ILE A 84 -13.12 -9.04 3.02
C ILE A 84 -12.53 -8.98 4.43
N ILE A 85 -13.20 -8.29 5.36
CA ILE A 85 -12.72 -8.16 6.76
C ILE A 85 -12.56 -9.54 7.42
N GLY A 86 -13.50 -10.46 7.19
CA GLY A 86 -13.44 -11.82 7.72
C GLY A 86 -12.31 -12.67 7.13
N GLY A 87 -11.81 -12.32 5.94
CA GLY A 87 -10.69 -13.00 5.29
C GLY A 87 -9.31 -12.42 5.61
N LEU A 88 -9.22 -11.29 6.33
CA LEU A 88 -7.94 -10.67 6.65
C LEU A 88 -7.12 -11.55 7.62
N PRO A 89 -5.79 -11.64 7.45
CA PRO A 89 -4.92 -12.45 8.30
C PRO A 89 -4.63 -11.79 9.66
N VAL A 90 -5.41 -10.78 10.04
CA VAL A 90 -5.27 -10.00 11.28
C VAL A 90 -6.63 -9.78 11.91
N HIS A 91 -6.65 -9.70 13.24
CA HIS A 91 -7.89 -9.39 13.95
C HIS A 91 -8.26 -7.92 13.76
N VAL A 92 -9.43 -7.68 13.17
CA VAL A 92 -9.97 -6.34 12.94
C VAL A 92 -11.11 -6.06 13.91
N LEU A 93 -10.98 -5.00 14.70
CA LEU A 93 -12.00 -4.57 15.65
C LEU A 93 -13.12 -3.79 14.93
N PRO A 94 -14.37 -3.79 15.45
CA PRO A 94 -15.52 -3.22 14.73
C PRO A 94 -15.43 -1.72 14.42
N LEU A 95 -14.82 -0.94 15.31
CA LEU A 95 -14.63 0.50 15.13
C LEU A 95 -13.24 0.80 14.58
N LEU A 96 -13.16 1.68 13.58
CA LEU A 96 -11.88 2.01 12.94
C LEU A 96 -10.87 2.62 13.93
N SER A 97 -11.35 3.39 14.90
CA SER A 97 -10.55 4.01 15.96
C SER A 97 -9.83 3.01 16.86
N TYR A 98 -10.35 1.78 16.99
CA TYR A 98 -9.78 0.73 17.86
C TYR A 98 -8.67 -0.06 17.19
N ASN A 99 -8.53 0.06 15.88
CA ASN A 99 -7.50 -0.59 15.10
C ASN A 99 -6.24 0.31 15.05
N ALA A 100 -5.05 -0.25 15.15
CA ALA A 100 -3.77 0.45 15.02
C ALA A 100 -2.80 -0.36 14.15
N GLY A 101 -1.78 0.27 13.56
CA GLY A 101 -0.73 -0.42 12.80
C GLY A 101 -1.27 -1.42 11.76
N ASN A 102 -1.02 -2.71 12.01
CA ASN A 102 -1.29 -3.82 11.07
C ASN A 102 -2.75 -3.83 10.53
N PRO A 103 -3.83 -3.99 11.33
CA PRO A 103 -5.19 -3.90 10.83
C PRO A 103 -5.48 -2.72 9.90
N ARG A 104 -4.97 -1.52 10.22
CA ARG A 104 -5.19 -0.34 9.37
C ARG A 104 -4.47 -0.46 8.03
N ALA A 105 -3.24 -0.98 8.02
CA ALA A 105 -2.51 -1.24 6.79
C ALA A 105 -3.23 -2.28 5.92
N PHE A 106 -3.69 -3.39 6.51
CA PHE A 106 -4.44 -4.43 5.80
C PHE A 106 -5.75 -3.91 5.21
N LEU A 107 -6.51 -3.12 5.97
CA LEU A 107 -7.73 -2.48 5.48
C LEU A 107 -7.44 -1.51 4.32
N GLY A 108 -6.36 -0.75 4.41
CA GLY A 108 -5.90 0.13 3.35
C GLY A 108 -5.58 -0.60 2.05
N LEU A 109 -4.81 -1.68 2.15
CA LEU A 109 -4.48 -2.51 0.99
C LEU A 109 -5.72 -3.22 0.43
N ALA A 110 -6.57 -3.80 1.28
CA ALA A 110 -7.78 -4.47 0.85
C ALA A 110 -8.73 -3.52 0.11
N ALA A 111 -8.84 -2.26 0.57
CA ALA A 111 -9.61 -1.24 -0.12
C ALA A 111 -9.04 -0.90 -1.51
N ALA A 112 -7.71 -0.86 -1.64
CA ALA A 112 -7.06 -0.66 -2.93
C ALA A 112 -7.27 -1.85 -3.88
N ILE A 113 -7.12 -3.08 -3.39
CA ILE A 113 -7.33 -4.32 -4.16
C ILE A 113 -8.77 -4.41 -4.68
N ALA A 114 -9.75 -4.11 -3.83
CA ALA A 114 -11.17 -4.18 -4.20
C ALA A 114 -11.53 -3.27 -5.39
N LYS A 115 -10.81 -2.16 -5.58
CA LYS A 115 -10.97 -1.25 -6.72
C LYS A 115 -10.37 -1.78 -8.01
N LYS A 116 -9.63 -2.89 -7.98
CA LYS A 116 -8.99 -3.53 -9.13
C LYS A 116 -8.25 -2.53 -10.04
N PRO A 117 -7.30 -1.74 -9.50
CA PRO A 117 -6.43 -0.94 -10.36
C PRO A 117 -5.56 -1.86 -11.25
N ASP A 118 -4.71 -1.28 -12.08
CA ASP A 118 -3.65 -2.05 -12.76
C ASP A 118 -2.43 -2.16 -11.84
N VAL A 119 -2.18 -1.13 -11.02
CA VAL A 119 -1.02 -1.00 -10.14
C VAL A 119 -1.44 -0.61 -8.72
N ILE A 120 -0.87 -1.28 -7.72
CA ILE A 120 -0.96 -0.87 -6.32
C ILE A 120 0.43 -0.55 -5.79
N VAL A 121 0.60 0.67 -5.30
CA VAL A 121 1.75 1.07 -4.50
C VAL A 121 1.37 0.96 -3.03
N TYR A 122 2.17 0.27 -2.23
CA TYR A 122 1.89 0.14 -0.80
C TYR A 122 3.16 0.20 0.04
N SER A 123 3.00 0.45 1.33
CA SER A 123 4.07 0.49 2.31
C SER A 123 3.73 -0.37 3.52
N THR A 124 4.76 -0.84 4.21
CA THR A 124 4.66 -1.54 5.48
C THR A 124 5.18 -0.69 6.66
N SER A 125 5.39 0.61 6.45
CA SER A 125 5.76 1.55 7.50
C SER A 125 4.79 1.49 8.68
N GLY A 126 5.33 1.36 9.90
CA GLY A 126 4.54 1.30 11.13
C GLY A 126 3.91 -0.07 11.43
N MET A 127 4.21 -1.10 10.64
CA MET A 127 3.87 -2.48 10.94
C MET A 127 4.98 -3.15 11.76
N ASP A 128 4.62 -4.10 12.62
CA ASP A 128 5.60 -5.00 13.24
C ASP A 128 6.07 -6.10 12.26
N LEU A 129 7.12 -6.83 12.60
CA LEU A 129 7.72 -7.85 11.74
C LEU A 129 6.73 -8.94 11.30
N CYS A 130 5.85 -9.40 12.21
CA CYS A 130 4.85 -10.40 11.88
C CYS A 130 3.83 -9.83 10.89
N GLY A 131 3.39 -8.59 11.10
CA GLY A 131 2.52 -7.87 10.19
C GLY A 131 3.12 -7.71 8.79
N ILE A 132 4.40 -7.37 8.71
CA ILE A 132 5.13 -7.24 7.43
C ILE A 132 5.11 -8.55 6.66
N LEU A 133 5.47 -9.66 7.31
CA LEU A 133 5.48 -10.99 6.68
C LEU A 133 4.08 -11.41 6.21
N LEU A 134 3.05 -11.18 7.03
CA LEU A 134 1.67 -11.46 6.64
C LEU A 134 1.23 -10.59 5.46
N MET A 135 1.62 -9.31 5.42
CA MET A 135 1.27 -8.40 4.33
C MET A 135 1.89 -8.87 3.00
N HIS A 136 3.15 -9.29 3.05
CA HIS A 136 3.86 -9.79 1.87
C HIS A 136 3.32 -11.11 1.32
N ASN A 137 2.69 -11.93 2.16
CA ASN A 137 1.96 -13.11 1.69
C ASN A 137 0.56 -12.74 1.17
N TYR A 138 -0.13 -11.83 1.87
CA TYR A 138 -1.50 -11.45 1.55
C TYR A 138 -1.61 -10.71 0.21
N ALA A 139 -0.75 -9.72 -0.03
CA ALA A 139 -0.83 -8.85 -1.20
C ALA A 139 -0.81 -9.63 -2.54
N PRO A 140 0.21 -10.44 -2.86
CA PRO A 140 0.25 -11.19 -4.12
C PRO A 140 -0.83 -12.28 -4.20
N ALA A 141 -1.22 -12.88 -3.06
CA ALA A 141 -2.28 -13.90 -3.04
C ALA A 141 -3.67 -13.33 -3.37
N HIS A 142 -3.92 -12.04 -3.09
CA HIS A 142 -5.22 -11.38 -3.30
C HIS A 142 -5.22 -10.41 -4.48
N TYR A 143 -4.07 -10.24 -5.15
CA TYR A 143 -3.92 -9.38 -6.31
C TYR A 143 -2.95 -9.99 -7.34
N PRO A 144 -3.25 -11.19 -7.86
CA PRO A 144 -2.33 -11.93 -8.73
C PRO A 144 -2.21 -11.36 -10.14
N ASP A 145 -3.23 -10.66 -10.62
CA ASP A 145 -3.33 -10.22 -12.02
C ASP A 145 -2.79 -8.78 -12.24
N GLY A 146 -2.36 -8.10 -11.18
CA GLY A 146 -1.89 -6.72 -11.24
C GLY A 146 -0.45 -6.53 -10.77
N CYS A 147 0.07 -5.32 -10.93
CA CYS A 147 1.42 -4.96 -10.49
C CYS A 147 1.39 -4.50 -9.03
N LEU A 148 2.22 -5.10 -8.18
CA LEU A 148 2.41 -4.71 -6.78
C LEU A 148 3.76 -4.02 -6.64
N ILE A 149 3.76 -2.82 -6.06
CA ILE A 149 4.98 -2.07 -5.77
C ILE A 149 5.02 -1.77 -4.28
N HIS A 150 5.88 -2.49 -3.56
CA HIS A 150 6.20 -2.19 -2.18
C HIS A 150 7.29 -1.13 -2.10
N VAL A 151 7.01 -0.02 -1.43
CA VAL A 151 8.02 0.99 -1.11
C VAL A 151 8.53 0.72 0.30
N SER A 152 9.72 0.15 0.39
CA SER A 152 10.32 -0.41 1.61
C SER A 152 11.27 0.57 2.29
N PRO A 153 11.26 0.65 3.64
CA PRO A 153 12.25 1.42 4.40
C PRO A 153 13.63 0.76 4.46
N GLN A 154 13.79 -0.46 3.94
CA GLN A 154 15.07 -1.16 3.99
C GLN A 154 16.10 -0.52 3.03
N LEU A 155 17.37 -0.54 3.45
CA LEU A 155 18.51 0.01 2.70
C LEU A 155 19.18 -1.00 1.77
N ILE A 156 18.99 -2.30 2.02
CA ILE A 156 19.72 -3.39 1.36
C ILE A 156 18.69 -4.29 0.66
N GLY A 157 18.89 -4.54 -0.64
CA GLY A 157 18.09 -5.48 -1.44
C GLY A 157 18.22 -6.92 -0.93
N ASP A 158 17.18 -7.72 -1.16
CA ASP A 158 17.04 -9.12 -0.72
C ASP A 158 17.06 -9.33 0.81
N GLY A 159 16.75 -8.28 1.58
CA GLY A 159 16.65 -8.36 3.03
C GLY A 159 15.51 -9.27 3.52
N PRO A 160 15.54 -9.75 4.78
CA PRO A 160 14.58 -10.71 5.33
C PRO A 160 13.14 -10.16 5.50
N HIS A 161 12.88 -8.94 5.03
CA HIS A 161 11.56 -8.29 5.07
C HIS A 161 11.08 -7.88 3.68
N CYS A 162 11.74 -8.34 2.62
CA CYS A 162 11.18 -8.30 1.27
C CYS A 162 10.15 -9.42 1.13
N ALA A 163 9.18 -9.23 0.26
CA ALA A 163 8.33 -10.34 -0.13
C ALA A 163 9.10 -11.38 -0.94
N ASN A 164 8.67 -12.64 -0.81
CA ASN A 164 9.14 -13.70 -1.69
C ASN A 164 8.81 -13.35 -3.14
N ASP A 165 9.74 -13.68 -4.04
CA ASP A 165 9.61 -13.48 -5.49
C ASP A 165 9.52 -12.01 -5.95
N ALA A 166 9.69 -11.04 -5.05
CA ALA A 166 9.77 -9.63 -5.41
C ALA A 166 11.10 -9.29 -6.07
N GLN A 167 11.05 -8.47 -7.12
CA GLN A 167 12.23 -7.87 -7.71
C GLN A 167 12.67 -6.66 -6.88
N CYS A 168 13.79 -6.80 -6.18
CA CYS A 168 14.34 -5.78 -5.30
C CYS A 168 15.19 -4.75 -6.06
N VAL A 169 14.90 -3.46 -5.86
CA VAL A 169 15.67 -2.36 -6.45
C VAL A 169 15.96 -1.31 -5.37
N THR A 170 17.23 -0.96 -5.19
CA THR A 170 17.63 0.17 -4.35
C THR A 170 17.53 1.47 -5.13
N ILE A 171 16.72 2.40 -4.62
CA ILE A 171 16.55 3.72 -5.21
C ILE A 171 17.42 4.71 -4.44
N GLN A 172 18.37 5.32 -5.14
CA GLN A 172 19.21 6.38 -4.60
C GLN A 172 18.71 7.74 -5.07
N PHE A 173 18.33 8.59 -4.12
CA PHE A 173 18.05 9.98 -4.39
C PHE A 173 19.37 10.71 -4.55
N ARG A 174 19.71 11.12 -5.77
CA ARG A 174 20.86 12.00 -5.99
C ARG A 174 20.52 13.36 -5.37
N GLY A 175 21.13 13.66 -4.23
CA GLY A 175 21.05 14.99 -3.63
C GLY A 175 21.41 16.06 -4.66
N GLN A 176 20.56 17.09 -4.73
CA GLN A 176 21.04 18.41 -5.11
C GLN A 176 22.11 18.78 -4.08
N THR A 177 23.38 18.60 -4.43
CA THR A 177 24.46 19.26 -3.69
C THR A 177 24.16 20.76 -3.76
N SER A 178 23.85 21.31 -2.60
CA SER A 178 23.71 22.74 -2.32
C SER A 178 24.85 23.56 -2.92
#